data_AF-A0A179EVS6-F1
#
_entry.id   AF-A0A179EVS6-F1
#
_cell.length_a   1.000
_cell.length_b   1.000
_cell.length_c   1.000
_cell.angle_alpha   90.00
_cell.angle_beta   90.00
_cell.angle_gamma   90.00
#
_symmetry.space_group_name_H-M   'P 1'
#
loop_
_entity.id
_entity.type
_entity.pdbx_description
1 polymer ?
#
loop_
_entity_poly.entity_id
_entity_poly.type
_entity_poly.pdbx_seq_one_letter_code
_entity_poly.pdbx_strand_id
1 'polypeptide(L)'
;MTRTFRIRKKDGTKVVEGESPLTITGITADTQVAAGDYYAIAIENGVESAKVDIPAFKTLAEQEPESLKMGLDEKPTKNNTIEEIKQWLTDHDIDFAGVTLKDDLLALVPA
;
A
#
# COMPACT_ATOMS: atom_id res chain seq x y z
N MET A 1 -14.59 -31.71 -3.66
CA MET A 1 -15.26 -30.80 -2.72
C MET A 1 -14.37 -29.57 -2.58
N THR A 2 -14.91 -28.37 -2.79
CA THR A 2 -14.10 -27.15 -2.69
C THR A 2 -14.08 -26.68 -1.24
N ARG A 3 -12.89 -26.67 -0.64
CA ARG A 3 -12.67 -26.09 0.68
C ARG A 3 -12.48 -24.58 0.53
N THR A 4 -13.26 -23.81 1.26
CA THR A 4 -13.11 -22.34 1.28
C THR A 4 -12.72 -21.87 2.66
N PHE A 5 -12.29 -20.62 2.75
CA PHE A 5 -11.89 -19.96 3.98
C PHE A 5 -12.62 -18.63 4.11
N ARG A 6 -12.89 -18.24 5.35
CA ARG A 6 -13.39 -16.90 5.71
C ARG A 6 -12.41 -16.26 6.67
N ILE A 7 -12.00 -15.03 6.37
CA ILE A 7 -11.36 -14.15 7.36
C ILE A 7 -12.40 -13.16 7.85
N ARG A 8 -12.47 -12.99 9.17
CA ARG A 8 -13.37 -12.06 9.84
C ARG A 8 -12.61 -11.26 10.89
N LYS A 9 -13.13 -10.08 11.21
CA LYS A 9 -12.71 -9.33 12.40
C LYS A 9 -13.20 -10.00 13.67
N LYS A 10 -12.62 -9.64 14.81
CA LYS A 10 -13.01 -10.10 16.14
C LYS A 10 -14.50 -9.92 16.46
N ASP A 11 -15.12 -8.84 15.96
CA ASP A 11 -16.55 -8.56 16.12
C ASP A 11 -17.46 -9.42 15.20
N GLY A 12 -16.87 -10.22 14.31
CA GLY A 12 -17.59 -11.09 13.38
C GLY A 12 -17.83 -10.48 12.00
N THR A 13 -17.47 -9.21 11.77
CA THR A 13 -17.52 -8.58 10.44
C THR A 13 -16.71 -9.37 9.42
N LYS A 14 -17.33 -9.68 8.28
CA LYS A 14 -16.68 -10.36 7.15
C LYS A 14 -15.63 -9.45 6.52
N VAL A 15 -14.43 -9.99 6.33
CA VAL A 15 -13.32 -9.32 5.64
C VAL A 15 -13.19 -9.86 4.22
N VAL A 16 -13.02 -11.18 4.09
CA VAL A 16 -12.85 -11.85 2.79
C VAL A 16 -13.26 -13.32 2.91
N GLU A 17 -13.71 -13.91 1.79
CA GLU A 17 -14.05 -15.33 1.67
C GLU A 17 -13.66 -15.85 0.30
N GLY A 18 -13.14 -17.08 0.24
CA GLY A 18 -12.75 -17.71 -1.03
C GLY A 18 -11.83 -18.91 -0.82
N GLU A 19 -11.17 -19.33 -1.90
CA GLU A 19 -10.11 -20.33 -1.83
C GLU A 19 -8.82 -19.71 -1.26
N SER A 20 -8.02 -20.49 -0.55
CA SER A 20 -6.72 -20.04 -0.05
C SER A 20 -5.71 -19.90 -1.21
N PRO A 21 -4.81 -18.89 -1.19
CA PRO A 21 -4.61 -17.89 -0.14
C PRO A 21 -5.62 -16.72 -0.21
N LEU A 22 -5.84 -16.06 0.93
CA LEU A 22 -6.69 -14.87 1.05
C LEU A 22 -5.86 -13.66 1.52
N THR A 23 -6.27 -12.47 1.08
CA THR A 23 -5.59 -11.19 1.38
C THR A 23 -6.51 -10.29 2.22
N ILE A 24 -5.96 -9.70 3.28
CA ILE A 24 -6.63 -8.64 4.06
C ILE A 24 -6.21 -7.29 3.47
N THR A 25 -7.17 -6.49 3.03
CA THR A 25 -6.94 -5.17 2.44
C THR A 25 -7.61 -4.08 3.28
N GLY A 26 -7.30 -2.80 2.96
CA GLY A 26 -7.92 -1.65 3.63
C GLY A 26 -7.42 -1.39 5.05
N ILE A 27 -6.23 -1.88 5.38
CA ILE A 27 -5.52 -1.51 6.62
C ILE A 27 -4.63 -0.32 6.28
N THR A 28 -4.69 0.72 7.11
CA THR A 28 -3.82 1.90 7.00
C THR A 28 -2.35 1.52 7.12
N ALA A 29 -1.47 2.34 6.54
CA ALA A 29 -0.05 2.17 6.69
C ALA A 29 0.39 2.34 8.17
N ASP A 30 1.56 1.81 8.51
CA ASP A 30 2.18 1.81 9.84
C ASP A 30 1.26 1.34 11.00
N THR A 31 0.29 0.48 10.71
CA THR A 31 -0.75 0.08 11.65
C THR A 31 -0.42 -1.28 12.27
N GLN A 32 -0.37 -1.31 13.61
CA GLN A 32 -0.24 -2.54 14.37
C GLN A 32 -1.60 -3.24 14.46
N VAL A 33 -1.65 -4.50 14.04
CA VAL A 33 -2.78 -5.41 14.23
C VAL A 33 -2.41 -6.41 15.30
N ALA A 34 -3.26 -6.58 16.32
CA ALA A 34 -3.02 -7.52 17.41
C ALA A 34 -3.45 -8.94 17.01
N ALA A 35 -2.85 -9.94 17.66
CA ALA A 35 -3.28 -11.32 17.48
C ALA A 35 -4.77 -11.46 17.91
N GLY A 36 -5.57 -12.10 17.07
CA GLY A 36 -7.00 -12.28 17.33
C GLY A 36 -7.89 -11.06 17.02
N ASP A 37 -7.33 -9.95 16.50
CA ASP A 37 -8.16 -8.90 15.86
C ASP A 37 -8.84 -9.43 14.59
N TYR A 38 -8.21 -10.43 13.97
CA TYR A 38 -8.76 -11.22 12.88
C TYR A 38 -8.68 -12.71 13.22
N TYR A 39 -9.64 -13.47 12.73
CA TYR A 39 -9.62 -14.93 12.78
C TYR A 39 -10.02 -15.54 11.44
N ALA A 40 -9.54 -16.74 11.17
CA ALA A 40 -9.89 -17.54 10.02
C ALA A 40 -10.77 -18.73 10.41
N ILE A 41 -11.69 -19.11 9.52
CA ILE A 41 -12.49 -20.34 9.58
C ILE A 41 -12.36 -21.05 8.23
N ALA A 42 -12.14 -22.36 8.24
CA ALA A 42 -12.29 -23.20 7.06
C ALA A 42 -13.72 -23.71 6.95
N ILE A 43 -14.23 -23.79 5.71
CA ILE A 43 -15.54 -24.32 5.39
C ILE A 43 -15.35 -25.49 4.45
N GLU A 44 -15.80 -26.65 4.90
CA GLU A 44 -15.76 -27.88 4.13
C GLU A 44 -17.13 -28.55 4.22
N ASN A 45 -17.76 -28.80 3.06
CA ASN A 45 -19.10 -29.36 2.97
C ASN A 45 -20.16 -28.59 3.80
N GLY A 46 -20.02 -27.26 3.89
CA GLY A 46 -20.91 -26.39 4.67
C GLY A 46 -20.67 -26.42 6.18
N VAL A 47 -19.69 -27.19 6.66
CA VAL A 47 -19.31 -27.27 8.07
C VAL A 47 -18.16 -26.29 8.34
N GLU A 48 -18.33 -25.47 9.36
CA GLU A 48 -17.31 -24.52 9.82
C GLU A 48 -16.32 -25.19 10.78
N SER A 49 -15.03 -24.92 10.61
CA SER A 49 -13.99 -25.33 11.56
C SER A 49 -14.03 -24.49 12.84
N ALA A 50 -13.19 -24.86 13.83
CA ALA A 50 -12.85 -23.96 14.91
C ALA A 50 -12.25 -22.64 14.37
N LYS A 51 -12.47 -21.54 15.11
CA LYS A 51 -11.84 -20.26 14.83
C LYS A 51 -10.35 -20.35 15.14
N VAL A 52 -9.53 -19.86 14.22
CA VAL A 52 -8.08 -19.75 14.42
C VAL A 52 -7.70 -18.28 14.34
N ASP A 53 -7.13 -17.76 15.42
CA ASP A 53 -6.68 -16.37 15.46
C ASP A 53 -5.52 -16.17 14.49
N ILE A 54 -5.57 -15.07 13.73
CA ILE A 54 -4.45 -14.64 12.90
C ILE A 54 -3.41 -13.99 13.84
N PRO A 55 -2.12 -14.36 13.75
CA PRO A 55 -1.07 -13.75 14.56
C PRO A 55 -1.00 -12.23 14.37
N ALA A 56 -0.40 -11.55 15.34
CA ALA A 56 -0.14 -10.11 15.24
C ALA A 56 0.77 -9.80 14.04
N PHE A 57 0.48 -8.71 13.34
CA PHE A 57 1.31 -8.19 12.26
C PHE A 57 1.27 -6.67 12.25
N LYS A 58 2.26 -6.04 11.63
CA LYS A 58 2.28 -4.60 11.39
C LYS A 58 2.27 -4.36 9.88
N THR A 59 1.41 -3.47 9.40
CA THR A 59 1.55 -3.00 8.02
C THR A 59 2.82 -2.17 7.88
N LEU A 60 3.40 -2.18 6.69
CA LEU A 60 4.55 -1.33 6.40
C LEU A 60 4.15 0.14 6.56
N ALA A 61 5.10 0.98 6.92
CA ALA A 61 4.91 2.42 6.84
C ALA A 61 4.54 2.83 5.42
N GLU A 62 3.90 3.99 5.27
CA GLU A 62 3.60 4.53 3.95
C GLU A 62 4.93 4.69 3.23
N GLN A 63 5.16 3.84 2.23
CA GLN A 63 6.31 4.00 1.38
C GLN A 63 5.93 5.11 0.41
N GLU A 64 6.67 6.22 0.44
CA GLU A 64 6.73 7.09 -0.73
C GLU A 64 7.05 6.18 -1.92
N PRO A 65 6.30 6.27 -3.03
CA PRO A 65 6.38 5.31 -4.13
C PRO A 65 7.86 5.15 -4.54
N GLU A 66 8.44 3.98 -4.28
CA GLU A 66 9.86 3.70 -4.58
C GLU A 66 10.14 3.86 -6.09
N SER A 67 9.11 3.79 -6.92
CA SER A 67 9.15 4.10 -8.35
C SER A 67 9.38 5.59 -8.69
N LEU A 68 9.35 6.50 -7.72
CA LEU A 68 9.61 7.95 -7.94
C LEU A 68 11.00 8.40 -7.44
N LYS A 69 11.84 7.51 -6.90
CA LYS A 69 13.20 7.89 -6.50
C LYS A 69 14.11 8.03 -7.71
N MET A 70 14.09 9.22 -8.32
CA MET A 70 15.33 9.78 -8.85
C MET A 70 16.31 9.93 -7.68
N GLY A 71 17.58 9.57 -7.87
CA GLY A 71 18.60 9.91 -6.87
C GLY A 71 18.55 11.42 -6.60
N LEU A 72 18.70 11.83 -5.34
CA LEU A 72 18.71 13.26 -4.95
C LEU A 72 19.74 14.06 -5.79
N ASP A 73 20.82 13.40 -6.21
CA ASP A 73 21.89 13.95 -7.03
C ASP A 73 21.65 13.88 -8.55
N GLU A 74 20.64 13.14 -9.00
CA GLU A 74 20.32 12.99 -10.43
C GLU A 74 19.29 14.04 -10.85
N LYS A 75 19.69 14.96 -11.74
CA LYS A 75 18.79 16.01 -12.23
C LYS A 75 17.70 15.41 -13.14
N PRO A 76 16.44 15.87 -13.01
CA PRO A 76 15.35 15.41 -13.88
C PRO A 76 15.62 15.70 -15.35
N THR A 77 15.23 14.76 -16.20
CA THR A 77 15.32 14.88 -17.66
C THR A 77 13.93 14.78 -18.29
N LYS A 78 13.85 15.08 -19.58
CA LYS A 78 12.64 14.85 -20.38
C LYS A 78 12.14 13.40 -20.42
N ASN A 79 12.93 12.43 -19.94
CA ASN A 79 12.51 11.04 -19.86
C ASN A 79 11.74 10.74 -18.55
N ASN A 80 11.94 11.54 -17.49
CA ASN A 80 11.26 11.37 -16.21
C ASN A 80 9.80 11.83 -16.29
N THR A 81 8.91 11.28 -15.48
CA THR A 81 7.51 11.68 -15.40
C THR A 81 7.35 13.02 -14.67
N ILE A 82 6.18 13.66 -14.82
CA ILE A 82 5.86 14.92 -14.11
C ILE A 82 5.94 14.73 -12.58
N GLU A 83 5.52 13.57 -12.08
CA GLU A 83 5.56 13.25 -10.66
C GLU A 83 7.00 13.12 -10.15
N GLU A 84 7.89 12.45 -10.89
CA GLU A 84 9.32 12.37 -10.58
C GLU A 84 9.97 13.77 -10.53
N ILE A 85 9.66 14.65 -11.50
CA ILE A 85 10.23 16.01 -11.54
C ILE A 85 9.72 16.84 -10.34
N LYS A 86 8.43 16.77 -10.01
CA LYS A 86 7.87 17.48 -8.85
C LYS A 86 8.45 17.00 -7.53
N GLN A 87 8.65 15.69 -7.40
CA GLN A 87 9.29 15.10 -6.23
C GLN A 87 10.71 15.68 -6.08
N TRP A 88 11.52 15.65 -7.14
CA TRP A 88 12.88 16.23 -7.12
C TRP A 88 12.87 17.73 -6.76
N LEU A 89 11.96 18.52 -7.32
CA LEU A 89 11.84 19.94 -6.96
C LEU A 89 11.47 20.13 -5.48
N THR A 90 10.59 19.28 -4.94
CA THR A 90 10.21 19.29 -3.51
C THR A 90 11.40 18.93 -2.62
N ASP A 91 12.15 17.88 -2.97
CA ASP A 91 13.36 17.46 -2.26
C ASP A 91 14.48 18.53 -2.25
N HIS A 92 14.51 19.39 -3.28
CA HIS A 92 15.44 20.52 -3.39
C HIS A 92 14.88 21.87 -2.90
N ASP A 93 13.71 21.88 -2.24
CA ASP A 93 13.03 23.09 -1.73
C ASP A 93 12.73 24.14 -2.83
N ILE A 94 12.43 23.68 -4.05
CA ILE A 94 12.10 24.53 -5.20
C ILE A 94 10.57 24.59 -5.37
N ASP A 95 10.00 25.78 -5.27
CA ASP A 95 8.57 26.00 -5.49
C ASP A 95 8.20 25.90 -6.97
N PHE A 96 7.12 25.17 -7.26
CA PHE A 96 6.55 25.00 -8.59
C PHE A 96 5.05 25.33 -8.61
N ALA A 97 4.58 26.19 -7.70
CA ALA A 97 3.17 26.52 -7.58
C ALA A 97 2.62 27.11 -8.89
N GLY A 98 1.56 26.50 -9.43
CA GLY A 98 0.96 26.89 -10.70
C GLY A 98 1.62 26.29 -11.94
N VAL A 99 2.71 25.52 -11.80
CA VAL A 99 3.37 24.84 -12.90
C VAL A 99 2.85 23.40 -13.03
N THR A 100 2.26 23.09 -14.18
CA THR A 100 1.68 21.76 -14.46
C THR A 100 2.27 21.07 -15.69
N LEU A 101 2.98 21.83 -16.54
CA LEU A 101 3.62 21.30 -17.75
C LEU A 101 5.01 20.77 -17.44
N LYS A 102 5.34 19.66 -18.09
CA LYS A 102 6.62 18.96 -17.91
C LYS A 102 7.83 19.84 -18.25
N ASP A 103 7.77 20.55 -19.38
CA ASP A 103 8.87 21.42 -19.82
C ASP A 103 9.12 22.59 -18.86
N ASP A 104 8.05 23.17 -18.30
CA ASP A 104 8.17 24.25 -17.32
C ASP A 104 8.73 23.74 -15.98
N LEU A 105 8.34 22.54 -15.54
CA LEU A 105 8.92 21.91 -14.36
C LEU A 105 10.42 21.62 -14.57
N LEU A 106 10.82 21.18 -15.76
CA LEU A 106 12.23 20.98 -16.11
C LEU A 106 13.01 22.29 -16.16
N ALA A 107 12.38 23.41 -16.52
CA ALA A 107 13.01 24.72 -16.54
C ALA A 107 13.32 25.27 -15.14
N LEU A 108 12.66 24.76 -14.09
CA LEU A 108 12.94 25.10 -12.69
C LEU A 108 14.16 24.35 -12.14
N VAL A 109 14.61 23.30 -12.82
CA VAL A 109 15.79 22.53 -12.40
C VAL A 109 17.04 23.40 -12.59
N PRO A 110 17.81 23.70 -11.52
CA PRO A 110 19.02 24.50 -11.62
C PRO A 110 20.06 23.84 -12.55
N ALA A 111 20.75 24.67 -13.34
CA ALA A 111 21.79 24.26 -14.31
C ALA A 111 22.98 23.55 -13.67
#